data_AF-A0A2G2W549-F1
#
_entry.id   AF-A0A2G2W549-F1
#
_cell.length_a   1.000
_cell.length_b   1.000
_cell.length_c   1.000
_cell.angle_alpha   90.00
_cell.angle_beta   90.00
_cell.angle_gamma   90.00
#
_symmetry.space_group_name_H-M   'P 1'
#
loop_
_entity.id
_entity.type
_entity.pdbx_description
1 polymer ?
#
loop_
_entity_poly.entity_id
_entity_poly.type
_entity_poly.pdbx_seq_one_letter_code
_entity_poly.pdbx_strand_id
1 'polypeptide(L)'
;MRRRSRLTLLLYHNKDEFRVAQEEQFQKKIEEWRQTQPTSEDGTMVQPSPADMNSMWTVAVGGPNKGRTYGTGVLQSSSTPSLFPSSISTLQTKEEMESMKKQIMELTQKCATNDARFAKFDKLKELVKKHMTQLFHDEKDNESDDS
;
A
#
# COMPACT_ATOMS: atom_id res chain seq x y z
N MET A 1 5.38 -4.95 18.92
CA MET A 1 4.14 -4.68 18.15
C MET A 1 4.45 -3.76 16.98
N ARG A 2 4.29 -4.24 15.73
CA ARG A 2 4.58 -3.48 14.51
C ARG A 2 3.34 -2.67 14.13
N ARG A 3 3.36 -1.35 14.30
CA ARG A 3 2.24 -0.47 13.90
C ARG A 3 2.18 -0.44 12.38
N ARG A 4 1.14 -1.06 11.79
CA ARG A 4 0.85 -0.94 10.35
C ARG A 4 0.35 0.48 10.08
N SER A 5 0.95 1.14 9.08
CA SER A 5 0.65 2.53 8.71
C SER A 5 -0.80 2.66 8.22
N ARG A 6 -1.47 3.77 8.53
CA ARG A 6 -2.85 4.07 8.09
C ARG A 6 -3.00 4.04 6.55
N LEU A 7 -1.95 4.40 5.81
CA LEU A 7 -1.92 4.30 4.34
C LEU A 7 -2.12 2.87 3.85
N THR A 8 -1.54 1.90 4.55
CA THR A 8 -1.63 0.48 4.18
C THR A 8 -3.07 -0.01 4.32
N LEU A 9 -3.74 0.35 5.42
CA LEU A 9 -5.14 -0.02 5.64
C LEU A 9 -6.09 0.54 4.59
N LEU A 10 -5.90 1.81 4.20
CA LEU A 10 -6.71 2.44 3.15
C LEU A 10 -6.53 1.77 1.79
N LEU A 11 -5.31 1.39 1.42
CA LEU A 11 -5.06 0.68 0.15
C LEU A 11 -5.72 -0.70 0.11
N TYR A 12 -5.72 -1.44 1.23
CA TYR A 12 -6.42 -2.72 1.31
C TYR A 12 -7.95 -2.54 1.21
N HIS A 13 -8.53 -1.58 1.93
CA HIS A 13 -9.98 -1.33 1.88
C HIS A 13 -10.44 -0.94 0.47
N ASN A 14 -9.73 -0.04 -0.21
CA ASN A 14 -10.07 0.36 -1.59
C ASN A 14 -9.94 -0.81 -2.59
N LYS A 15 -8.98 -1.71 -2.39
CA LYS A 15 -8.79 -2.88 -3.25
C LYS A 15 -9.89 -3.92 -3.04
N ASP A 16 -10.33 -4.11 -1.80
CA ASP A 16 -11.39 -5.06 -1.47
C ASP A 16 -12.75 -4.55 -1.98
N GLU A 17 -13.06 -3.27 -1.80
CA GLU A 17 -14.28 -2.64 -2.34
C GLU A 17 -14.36 -2.73 -3.87
N PHE A 18 -13.24 -2.51 -4.57
CA PHE A 18 -13.20 -2.63 -6.03
C PHE A 18 -13.44 -4.06 -6.53
N ARG A 19 -12.93 -5.06 -5.80
CA ARG A 19 -13.13 -6.48 -6.15
C ARG A 19 -14.58 -6.91 -5.94
N VAL A 20 -15.18 -6.51 -4.82
CA VAL A 20 -16.60 -6.78 -4.53
C VAL A 20 -17.50 -6.20 -5.62
N ALA A 21 -17.26 -4.95 -6.02
CA ALA A 21 -18.02 -4.32 -7.10
C ALA A 21 -17.91 -5.05 -8.45
N GLN A 22 -16.74 -5.59 -8.81
CA GLN A 22 -16.59 -6.37 -10.05
C GLN A 22 -17.31 -7.71 -10.01
N GLU A 23 -17.25 -8.41 -8.88
CA GLU A 23 -17.95 -9.68 -8.70
C GLU A 23 -19.47 -9.48 -8.76
N GLU A 24 -20.01 -8.45 -8.12
CA GLU A 24 -21.44 -8.09 -8.20
C GLU A 24 -21.89 -7.79 -9.63
N GLN A 25 -21.10 -7.01 -10.38
CA GLN A 25 -21.40 -6.72 -11.79
C GLN A 25 -21.36 -7.97 -12.66
N PHE A 26 -20.43 -8.89 -12.40
CA PHE A 26 -20.35 -10.15 -13.12
C PHE A 26 -21.55 -11.05 -12.82
N GLN A 27 -21.95 -11.17 -11.56
CA GLN A 27 -23.15 -11.92 -11.16
C GLN A 27 -24.41 -11.33 -11.79
N LYS A 28 -24.54 -9.99 -11.80
CA LYS A 28 -25.64 -9.31 -12.48
C LYS A 28 -25.71 -9.65 -13.96
N LYS A 29 -24.56 -9.71 -14.65
CA LYS A 29 -24.50 -10.10 -16.06
C LYS A 29 -24.89 -11.56 -16.29
N ILE A 30 -24.50 -12.46 -15.38
CA ILE A 30 -24.96 -13.87 -15.39
C ILE A 30 -26.47 -13.95 -15.34
N GLU A 31 -27.09 -13.20 -14.44
CA GLU A 31 -28.54 -13.18 -14.32
C GLU A 31 -29.21 -12.60 -15.57
N GLU A 32 -28.73 -11.45 -16.07
CA GLU A 32 -29.23 -10.86 -17.33
C GLU A 32 -29.15 -11.85 -18.50
N TRP A 33 -28.03 -12.58 -18.64
CA TRP A 33 -27.88 -13.58 -19.69
C TRP A 33 -28.89 -14.71 -19.54
N ARG A 34 -29.12 -15.21 -18.32
CA ARG A 34 -30.14 -16.26 -18.06
C ARG A 34 -31.54 -15.81 -18.47
N GLN A 35 -31.88 -14.54 -18.25
CA GLN A 35 -33.18 -13.98 -18.63
C GLN A 35 -33.34 -13.80 -20.14
N THR A 36 -32.23 -13.64 -20.89
CA THR A 36 -32.27 -13.57 -22.36
C THR A 36 -32.30 -14.93 -23.05
N GLN A 37 -32.07 -16.03 -22.31
CA GLN A 37 -32.17 -17.36 -22.90
C GLN A 37 -33.63 -17.69 -23.21
N PRO A 38 -33.89 -18.34 -24.36
CA PRO A 38 -35.22 -18.83 -24.67
C PRO A 38 -35.64 -19.80 -23.55
N THR A 39 -36.86 -19.62 -23.03
CA THR A 39 -37.45 -20.55 -22.07
C THR A 39 -37.57 -21.91 -22.75
N SER A 40 -36.64 -22.82 -22.46
CA SER A 40 -36.77 -24.20 -22.91
C SER A 40 -38.05 -24.78 -22.31
N GLU A 41 -38.93 -25.32 -23.15
CA GLU A 41 -40.18 -25.97 -22.71
C GLU A 41 -39.95 -27.06 -21.65
N ASP A 42 -38.72 -27.60 -21.57
CA ASP A 42 -38.34 -28.71 -20.70
C ASP A 42 -37.72 -28.24 -19.36
N GLY A 43 -37.73 -26.94 -19.06
CA GLY A 43 -37.20 -26.39 -17.80
C GLY A 43 -35.69 -26.55 -17.61
N THR A 44 -34.98 -27.05 -18.62
CA THR A 44 -33.54 -27.31 -18.54
C THR A 44 -32.77 -25.98 -18.59
N MET A 45 -32.07 -25.66 -17.49
CA MET A 45 -31.26 -24.45 -17.42
C MET A 45 -30.04 -24.56 -18.33
N VAL A 46 -30.01 -23.76 -19.40
CA VAL A 46 -28.85 -23.62 -20.27
C VAL A 46 -27.71 -22.96 -19.48
N GLN A 47 -26.54 -23.59 -19.49
CA GLN A 47 -25.32 -22.99 -18.93
C GLN A 47 -24.64 -22.12 -19.98
N PRO A 48 -24.08 -20.96 -19.59
CA PRO A 48 -23.36 -20.11 -20.52
C PRO A 48 -22.13 -20.82 -21.09
N SER A 49 -21.89 -20.61 -22.38
CA SER A 49 -20.67 -21.10 -23.03
C SER A 49 -19.43 -20.42 -22.41
N PRO A 50 -18.26 -21.04 -22.45
CA PRO A 50 -17.00 -20.38 -22.09
C PRO A 50 -16.79 -19.02 -22.81
N ALA A 51 -17.28 -18.89 -24.04
CA ALA A 51 -17.21 -17.63 -24.79
C ALA A 51 -18.13 -16.54 -24.20
N ASP A 52 -19.35 -16.92 -23.80
CA ASP A 52 -20.32 -16.02 -23.16
C ASP A 52 -19.78 -15.56 -21.79
N MET A 53 -19.25 -16.51 -21.00
CA MET A 53 -18.61 -16.23 -19.72
C MET A 53 -17.47 -15.22 -19.86
N ASN A 54 -16.62 -15.37 -20.88
CA ASN A 54 -15.51 -14.44 -21.13
C ASN A 54 -16.00 -13.05 -21.56
N SER A 55 -17.05 -12.99 -22.38
CA SER A 55 -17.67 -11.73 -22.81
C SER A 55 -18.25 -10.96 -21.62
N MET A 56 -18.99 -11.66 -20.76
CA MET A 56 -19.65 -11.09 -19.58
C MET A 56 -18.63 -10.62 -18.53
N TRP A 57 -17.57 -11.41 -18.31
CA TRP A 57 -16.45 -11.02 -17.45
C TRP A 57 -15.74 -9.77 -18.00
N THR A 58 -15.45 -9.75 -19.31
CA THR A 58 -14.83 -8.59 -19.96
C THR A 58 -15.66 -7.34 -19.75
N VAL A 59 -16.98 -7.40 -19.91
CA VAL A 59 -17.90 -6.28 -19.66
C VAL A 59 -17.91 -5.86 -18.19
N ALA A 60 -17.96 -6.82 -17.25
CA ALA A 60 -17.97 -6.55 -15.80
C ALA A 60 -16.68 -5.88 -15.30
N VAL A 61 -15.52 -6.26 -15.85
CA VAL A 61 -14.22 -5.65 -15.55
C VAL A 61 -14.05 -4.28 -16.25
N GLY A 62 -15.00 -3.91 -17.11
CA GLY A 62 -15.08 -2.58 -17.71
C GLY A 62 -14.95 -2.52 -19.24
N GLY A 63 -15.17 -3.65 -19.91
CA GLY A 63 -15.18 -3.78 -21.35
C GLY A 63 -13.79 -4.05 -21.96
N PRO A 64 -13.75 -4.40 -23.26
CA PRO A 64 -12.51 -4.74 -23.98
C PRO A 64 -11.45 -3.64 -23.95
N ASN A 65 -11.87 -2.39 -23.70
CA ASN A 65 -11.04 -1.20 -23.76
C ASN A 65 -10.54 -0.71 -22.40
N LYS A 66 -10.90 -1.38 -21.28
CA LYS A 66 -10.31 -1.10 -19.95
C LYS A 66 -9.07 -1.96 -19.66
N GLY A 67 -8.49 -2.56 -20.70
CA GLY A 67 -7.10 -2.97 -20.78
C GLY A 67 -6.14 -1.85 -21.19
N ARG A 68 -6.54 -0.57 -21.18
CA ARG A 68 -5.57 0.53 -21.15
C ARG A 68 -5.00 0.63 -19.73
N THR A 69 -4.29 -0.43 -19.35
CA THR A 69 -3.35 -0.46 -18.26
C THR A 69 -2.44 0.74 -18.45
N TYR A 70 -2.38 1.64 -17.46
CA TYR A 70 -1.29 2.59 -17.32
C TYR A 70 0.00 1.77 -17.21
N GLY A 71 0.60 1.37 -18.34
CA GLY A 71 1.81 0.53 -18.36
C GLY A 71 1.96 -0.50 -19.47
N THR A 72 1.03 -0.69 -20.41
CA THR A 72 1.21 -1.70 -21.48
C THR A 72 1.10 -1.07 -22.87
N GLY A 73 2.26 -0.69 -23.41
CA GLY A 73 2.40 -0.26 -24.80
C GLY A 73 2.15 -1.42 -25.75
N VAL A 74 1.00 -1.40 -26.41
CA VAL A 74 0.78 -2.22 -27.61
C VAL A 74 1.56 -1.54 -28.74
N LEU A 75 2.74 -2.08 -29.05
CA LEU A 75 3.42 -1.86 -30.33
C LEU A 75 2.61 -2.61 -31.39
N GLN A 76 1.50 -2.02 -31.84
CA GLN A 76 0.96 -2.34 -33.14
C GLN A 76 1.92 -1.71 -34.16
N SER A 77 2.67 -2.57 -34.86
CA SER A 77 3.37 -2.21 -36.09
C SER A 77 2.40 -1.55 -37.05
N SER A 78 2.38 -0.23 -37.03
CA SER A 78 1.82 0.61 -38.08
C SER A 78 2.98 1.44 -38.60
N SER A 79 3.32 1.18 -39.85
CA SER A 79 4.43 1.81 -40.58
C SER A 79 4.19 3.32 -40.72
N THR A 80 4.56 4.09 -39.69
CA THR A 80 4.77 5.54 -39.77
C THR A 80 5.50 6.01 -38.49
N PRO A 81 6.70 6.60 -38.58
CA PRO A 81 7.38 7.12 -37.40
C PRO A 81 6.69 8.41 -36.95
N SER A 82 5.85 8.30 -35.90
CA SER A 82 5.38 9.47 -35.17
C SER A 82 6.57 10.08 -34.43
N LEU A 83 7.04 11.24 -34.90
CA LEU A 83 8.22 11.96 -34.41
C LEU A 83 8.06 12.65 -33.04
N PHE A 84 7.07 12.29 -32.23
CA PHE A 84 6.90 12.90 -30.91
C PHE A 84 6.60 11.86 -29.84
N PRO A 85 7.63 11.41 -29.10
CA PRO A 85 7.42 10.81 -27.78
C PRO A 85 6.75 11.88 -26.91
N SER A 86 5.58 11.55 -26.38
CA SER A 86 4.87 12.39 -25.43
C SER A 86 5.81 12.83 -24.30
N SER A 87 5.97 14.15 -24.18
CA SER A 87 6.89 14.84 -23.30
C SER A 87 6.52 14.70 -21.83
N ILE A 88 6.63 13.50 -21.25
CA ILE A 88 6.66 13.31 -19.78
C ILE A 88 7.70 12.25 -19.44
N SER A 89 8.95 12.55 -19.79
CA SER A 89 10.07 12.14 -18.97
C SER A 89 10.64 13.45 -18.47
N THR A 90 10.40 13.81 -17.20
CA THR A 90 11.23 14.79 -16.53
C THR A 90 12.64 14.23 -16.59
N LEU A 91 13.39 14.68 -17.59
CA LEU A 91 14.84 14.58 -17.69
C LEU A 91 15.38 15.14 -16.38
N GLN A 92 15.52 14.29 -15.36
CA GLN A 92 16.17 14.66 -14.12
C GLN A 92 17.58 15.06 -14.51
N THR A 93 17.88 16.33 -14.35
CA THR A 93 19.20 16.85 -14.70
C THR A 93 20.22 16.20 -13.76
N LYS A 94 21.44 15.94 -14.26
CA LYS A 94 22.53 15.37 -13.44
C LYS A 94 22.72 16.15 -12.13
N GLU A 95 22.50 17.45 -12.17
CA GLU A 95 22.59 18.36 -11.02
C GLU A 95 21.51 18.08 -9.96
N GLU A 96 20.27 17.84 -10.35
CA GLU A 96 19.18 17.48 -9.41
C GLU A 96 19.47 16.16 -8.69
N MET A 97 20.01 15.17 -9.40
CA MET A 97 20.38 13.88 -8.81
C MET A 97 21.51 14.02 -7.77
N GLU A 98 22.54 14.80 -8.08
CA GLU A 98 23.64 15.07 -7.13
C GLU A 98 23.17 15.89 -5.93
N SER A 99 22.29 16.88 -6.14
CA SER A 99 21.66 17.65 -5.07
C SER A 99 20.87 16.74 -4.12
N MET A 100 20.06 15.84 -4.66
CA MET A 100 19.28 14.89 -3.88
C MET A 100 20.17 13.94 -3.08
N LYS A 101 21.24 13.43 -3.70
CA LYS A 101 22.23 12.58 -3.03
C LYS A 101 22.90 13.30 -1.85
N LYS A 102 23.25 14.58 -2.02
CA LYS A 102 23.81 15.42 -0.96
C LYS A 102 22.81 15.60 0.19
N GLN A 103 21.55 15.87 -0.10
CA GLN A 103 20.50 16.01 0.92
C GLN A 103 20.30 14.70 1.71
N ILE A 104 20.29 13.55 1.04
CA ILE A 104 20.17 12.23 1.70
C ILE A 104 21.34 12.00 2.67
N MET A 105 22.57 12.32 2.24
CA MET A 105 23.75 12.18 3.10
C MET A 105 23.68 13.09 4.33
N GLU A 106 23.28 14.35 4.15
CA GLU A 106 23.13 15.31 5.26
C GLU A 106 22.06 14.86 6.26
N LEU A 107 20.90 14.40 5.77
CA LEU A 107 19.83 13.88 6.61
C LEU A 107 20.28 12.64 7.39
N THR A 108 21.00 11.73 6.74
CA THR A 108 21.54 10.52 7.39
C THR A 108 22.47 10.87 8.54
N GLN A 109 23.37 11.84 8.35
CA GLN A 109 24.28 12.30 9.39
C GLN A 109 23.53 12.98 10.55
N LYS A 110 22.52 13.80 10.25
CA LYS A 110 21.67 14.45 11.26
C LYS A 110 20.94 13.41 12.10
N CYS A 111 20.38 12.36 11.48
CA CYS A 111 19.75 11.24 12.19
C CYS A 111 20.74 10.54 13.13
N ALA A 112 21.92 10.13 12.65
CA ALA A 112 22.92 9.46 13.49
C ALA A 112 23.36 10.33 14.70
N THR A 113 23.50 11.64 14.50
CA THR A 113 23.85 12.58 15.57
C THR A 113 22.71 12.75 16.58
N ASN A 114 21.46 12.68 16.11
CA ASN A 114 20.28 12.78 16.96
C ASN A 114 20.07 11.49 17.78
N ASP A 115 20.28 10.31 17.18
CA ASP A 115 20.26 9.02 17.88
C ASP A 115 21.29 8.97 19.02
N ALA A 116 22.51 9.45 18.77
CA ALA A 116 23.54 9.56 19.80
C ALA A 116 23.15 10.50 20.95
N ARG A 117 22.38 11.57 20.65
CA ARG A 117 21.83 12.46 21.68
C ARG A 117 20.74 11.77 22.50
N PHE A 118 19.83 11.04 21.86
CA PHE A 118 18.79 10.30 22.58
C PHE A 118 19.36 9.21 23.48
N ALA A 119 20.41 8.49 23.05
CA ALA A 119 21.10 7.51 23.89
C ALA A 119 21.68 8.13 25.18
N LYS A 120 22.08 9.42 25.16
CA LYS A 120 22.52 10.14 26.37
C LYS A 120 21.34 10.47 27.30
N PHE A 121 20.20 10.85 26.74
CA PHE A 121 18.99 11.09 27.52
C PHE A 121 18.48 9.80 28.19
N ASP A 122 18.53 8.66 27.50
CA ASP A 122 18.16 7.38 28.09
C ASP A 122 19.06 7.02 29.28
N LYS A 123 20.37 7.25 29.16
CA LYS A 123 21.32 7.06 30.28
C LYS A 123 21.01 7.99 31.45
N LEU A 124 20.70 9.26 31.18
CA LEU A 124 20.34 10.21 32.22
C LEU A 124 19.04 9.80 32.93
N LYS A 125 18.05 9.35 32.17
CA LYS A 125 16.77 8.86 32.69
C LYS A 125 16.97 7.66 33.63
N GLU A 126 17.82 6.70 33.26
CA GLU A 126 18.15 5.57 34.13
C GLU A 126 18.91 6.01 35.39
N LEU A 127 19.82 6.99 35.28
CA LEU A 127 20.52 7.54 36.44
C LEU A 127 19.55 8.21 37.42
N VAL A 128 18.65 9.05 36.92
CA VAL A 128 17.61 9.71 37.72
C VAL A 128 16.72 8.68 38.39
N LYS A 129 16.30 7.65 37.66
CA LYS A 129 15.50 6.54 38.21
C LYS A 129 16.22 5.84 39.36
N LYS A 130 17.51 5.50 39.18
CA LYS A 130 18.32 4.86 40.23
C LYS A 130 18.43 5.74 41.48
N HIS A 131 18.69 7.03 41.32
CA HIS A 131 18.81 7.94 42.46
C HIS A 131 17.50 8.09 43.22
N MET A 132 16.37 8.23 42.50
CA MET A 132 15.05 8.28 43.11
C MET A 132 14.75 7.01 43.90
N THR A 133 15.13 5.83 43.41
CA THR A 133 14.95 4.57 44.17
C THR A 133 15.89 4.43 45.38
N GLN A 134 17.08 5.04 45.35
CA GLN A 134 18.02 5.02 46.48
C GLN A 134 17.60 5.96 47.62
N LEU A 135 16.98 7.11 47.31
CA LEU A 135 16.52 8.09 48.28
C LEU A 135 15.49 7.51 49.29
N PHE A 136 14.77 6.45 48.91
CA PHE A 136 13.76 5.81 49.77
C PHE A 136 14.28 4.59 50.57
N HIS A 137 15.57 4.25 50.47
CA HIS A 137 16.15 3.10 51.19
C HIS A 137 17.17 3.48 52.28
N ASP A 138 17.54 4.75 52.44
CA ASP A 138 18.52 5.21 53.45
C ASP A 138 17.88 5.68 54.78
N GLU A 139 16.55 5.64 54.91
CA GLU A 139 15.81 6.10 56.11
C GLU A 139 15.18 4.93 56.88
N LYS A 140 15.86 3.78 56.97
CA LYS A 140 15.34 2.64 57.72
C LYS A 140 16.38 1.72 58.37
N ASP A 141 17.54 2.26 58.76
CA ASP A 141 18.49 1.56 59.65
C ASP A 141 18.89 2.43 60.87
N ASN A 142 17.94 3.21 61.40
CA ASN A 142 18.02 3.75 62.76
C ASN A 142 17.10 2.93 63.67
N GLU A 143 17.42 1.65 63.87
CA GLU A 143 16.91 0.92 65.03
C GLU A 143 18.01 0.92 66.09
N SER A 144 17.76 1.71 67.14
CA SER A 144 18.55 1.80 68.35
C SER A 144 18.69 0.43 68.99
N ASP A 145 19.89 0.10 69.47
CA ASP A 145 20.00 -0.80 70.62
C ASP A 145 20.92 -0.16 71.65
N ASP A 146 20.28 0.30 72.73
CA ASP A 146 20.85 0.81 73.97
C ASP A 146 20.90 -0.37 74.93
N SER A 147 22.10 -0.90 75.23
CA SER A 147 22.39 -1.84 76.33
C SER A 147 23.90 -2.00 76.55
#